data_AF-A0A381XGT7-F1
#
_entry.id   AF-A0A381XGT7-F1
#
_cell.length_a   1.000
_cell.length_b   1.000
_cell.length_c   1.000
_cell.angle_alpha   90.00
_cell.angle_beta   90.00
_cell.angle_gamma   90.00
#
_symmetry.space_group_name_H-M   'P 1'
#
loop_
_entity.id
_entity.type
_entity.pdbx_description
1 polymer ?
#
loop_
_entity_poly.entity_id
_entity_poly.type
_entity_poly.pdbx_seq_one_letter_code
_entity_poly.pdbx_strand_id
1 'polypeptide(L)'
;WSLWNNYQASALPLLFHGMAMAVGAVAIWRGVSSIEKVNKVLIPTLLAIVVLSVIRALTLPGAWNGVAYLFTPQWSQLSNPKLWLEALTQNAWDTGAGWGLFLTYAIYIRRRYGIVKNAFVTAIGNNIVSLLAALMVFGTVFSILGMEGKTSGEILDVMKESGPAATGLTFIWMPQLFAKMPMGKMVAILFFLGLSFAGFSSLISMMELSSRNLIDFGLKRKTAIACVAGVSYIMGIPSARNLDLFGNQDFVWGVALMISGVFVAVAVMRYGVTALREKEVLQNENDWDLSTWWDKNIKFVVPILGVTLLIWWLSLSATVYAPDDWYNPMSPYSVMTCFVQWGAVLAVLWWLNSWMADRIQSQTD
;
A
#
# COMPACT_ATOMS: atom_id res chain seq x y z
N TRP A 1 -9.65 -22.96 3.12
CA TRP A 1 -9.22 -22.79 4.52
C TRP A 1 -8.07 -23.72 4.94
N SER A 2 -8.16 -25.04 4.80
CA SER A 2 -7.11 -25.97 5.26
C SER A 2 -5.71 -25.68 4.68
N LEU A 3 -5.59 -25.42 3.37
CA LEU A 3 -4.32 -25.10 2.72
C LEU A 3 -3.64 -23.87 3.36
N TRP A 4 -4.39 -22.79 3.55
CA TRP A 4 -3.91 -21.55 4.15
C TRP A 4 -3.49 -21.74 5.61
N ASN A 5 -4.32 -22.44 6.39
CA ASN A 5 -4.02 -22.69 7.80
C ASN A 5 -2.76 -23.57 7.95
N ASN A 6 -2.59 -24.57 7.09
CA ASN A 6 -1.38 -25.40 7.07
C ASN A 6 -0.14 -24.57 6.71
N TYR A 7 -0.26 -23.67 5.73
CA TYR A 7 0.81 -22.72 5.40
C TYR A 7 1.16 -21.85 6.61
N GLN A 8 0.17 -21.21 7.22
CA GLN A 8 0.37 -20.30 8.35
C GLN A 8 0.98 -20.99 9.58
N ALA A 9 0.61 -22.24 9.84
CA ALA A 9 1.16 -23.02 10.95
C ALA A 9 2.60 -23.51 10.69
N SER A 10 2.97 -23.71 9.42
CA SER A 10 4.29 -24.22 9.01
C SER A 10 5.42 -23.21 9.17
N ALA A 11 6.66 -23.60 8.88
CA ALA A 11 7.81 -22.68 8.84
C ALA A 11 7.88 -21.83 7.55
N LEU A 12 6.98 -22.07 6.58
CA LEU A 12 7.02 -21.40 5.28
C LEU A 12 6.83 -19.87 5.34
N PRO A 13 5.97 -19.29 6.21
CA PRO A 13 5.86 -17.84 6.34
C PRO A 13 7.19 -17.19 6.73
N LEU A 14 7.95 -17.81 7.63
CA LEU A 14 9.27 -17.33 8.03
C LEU A 14 10.28 -17.45 6.89
N LEU A 15 10.29 -18.59 6.20
CA LEU A 15 11.16 -18.83 5.06
C LEU A 15 10.92 -17.79 3.96
N PHE A 16 9.67 -17.57 3.58
CA PHE A 16 9.33 -16.63 2.51
C PHE A 16 9.49 -15.17 2.93
N HIS A 17 9.26 -14.82 4.21
CA HIS A 17 9.63 -13.50 4.75
C HIS A 17 11.13 -13.26 4.62
N GLY A 18 11.96 -14.21 5.07
CA GLY A 18 13.42 -14.13 4.95
C GLY A 18 13.89 -14.04 3.51
N MET A 19 13.27 -14.83 2.61
CA MET A 19 13.56 -14.77 1.19
C MET A 19 13.18 -13.41 0.58
N ALA A 20 12.01 -12.86 0.89
CA ALA A 20 11.59 -11.55 0.41
C ALA A 20 12.55 -10.45 0.87
N MET A 21 12.95 -10.46 2.14
CA MET A 21 13.93 -9.51 2.69
C MET A 21 15.31 -9.65 2.03
N ALA A 22 15.79 -10.88 1.82
CA ALA A 22 17.08 -11.13 1.19
C ALA A 22 17.10 -10.69 -0.28
N VAL A 23 16.08 -11.08 -1.06
CA VAL A 23 15.98 -10.70 -2.49
C VAL A 23 15.75 -9.18 -2.62
N GLY A 24 14.97 -8.58 -1.72
CA GLY A 24 14.77 -7.12 -1.66
C GLY A 24 16.07 -6.37 -1.39
N ALA A 25 16.88 -6.84 -0.44
CA ALA A 25 18.21 -6.28 -0.15
C ALA A 25 19.14 -6.33 -1.37
N VAL A 26 19.11 -7.44 -2.12
CA VAL A 26 19.87 -7.59 -3.37
C VAL A 26 19.35 -6.62 -4.44
N ALA A 27 18.03 -6.45 -4.55
CA ALA A 27 17.41 -5.55 -5.53
C ALA A 27 17.79 -4.08 -5.34
N ILE A 28 18.05 -3.64 -4.10
CA ILE A 28 18.48 -2.26 -3.78
C ILE A 28 20.00 -2.10 -3.58
N TRP A 29 20.78 -3.16 -3.79
CA TRP A 29 22.21 -3.20 -3.47
C TRP A 29 23.05 -2.10 -4.13
N ARG A 30 22.68 -1.70 -5.35
CA ARG A 30 23.32 -0.60 -6.10
C ARG A 30 22.43 0.64 -6.22
N GLY A 31 21.49 0.81 -5.29
CA GLY A 31 20.50 1.89 -5.26
C GLY A 31 19.64 1.91 -6.52
N VAL A 32 19.31 3.11 -7.00
CA VAL A 32 18.42 3.30 -8.16
C VAL A 32 18.84 2.50 -9.39
N SER A 33 20.14 2.27 -9.60
CA SER A 33 20.64 1.52 -10.77
C SER A 33 20.25 0.04 -10.77
N SER A 34 20.14 -0.59 -9.60
CA SER A 34 19.64 -1.98 -9.50
C SER A 34 18.12 -2.01 -9.44
N ILE A 35 17.51 -1.06 -8.74
CA ILE A 35 16.05 -0.90 -8.65
C ILE A 35 15.45 -0.77 -10.05
N GLU A 36 16.01 0.11 -10.89
CA GLU A 36 15.55 0.33 -12.26
C GLU A 36 15.67 -0.94 -13.12
N LYS A 37 16.78 -1.68 -13.00
CA LYS A 37 16.97 -2.93 -13.73
C LYS A 37 15.95 -4.00 -13.35
N VAL A 38 15.68 -4.15 -12.06
CA VAL A 38 14.68 -5.10 -11.55
C VAL A 38 13.28 -4.70 -12.03
N ASN A 39 12.90 -3.43 -11.86
CA ASN A 39 11.58 -2.94 -12.24
C ASN A 39 11.34 -2.91 -13.76
N LYS A 40 12.39 -2.77 -14.58
CA LYS A 40 12.31 -2.92 -16.04
C LYS A 40 11.86 -4.32 -16.49
N VAL A 41 12.01 -5.33 -15.65
CA VAL A 41 11.52 -6.69 -15.92
C VAL A 41 10.22 -6.95 -15.16
N LEU A 42 10.21 -6.63 -13.87
CA LEU A 42 9.09 -6.93 -12.98
C LEU A 42 7.81 -6.23 -13.41
N ILE A 43 7.84 -4.91 -13.66
CA ILE A 43 6.62 -4.13 -13.93
C ILE A 43 5.99 -4.49 -15.28
N PRO A 44 6.74 -4.61 -16.41
CA PRO A 44 6.14 -5.07 -17.66
C PRO A 44 5.60 -6.51 -17.57
N THR A 45 6.28 -7.40 -16.84
CA THR A 45 5.82 -8.78 -16.65
C THR A 45 4.53 -8.82 -15.83
N LEU A 46 4.45 -8.02 -14.75
CA LEU A 46 3.23 -7.84 -13.97
C LEU A 46 2.07 -7.35 -14.85
N LEU A 47 2.29 -6.32 -15.67
CA LEU A 47 1.27 -5.80 -16.56
C LEU A 47 0.80 -6.87 -17.57
N ALA A 48 1.72 -7.63 -18.15
CA ALA A 48 1.38 -8.72 -19.06
C ALA A 48 0.53 -9.80 -18.36
N ILE A 49 0.92 -10.20 -17.15
CA ILE A 49 0.16 -11.14 -16.30
C ILE A 49 -1.26 -10.64 -16.05
N VAL A 50 -1.41 -9.37 -15.66
CA VAL A 50 -2.72 -8.76 -15.38
C VAL A 50 -3.58 -8.76 -16.64
N VAL A 51 -3.05 -8.28 -17.77
CA VAL A 51 -3.78 -8.25 -19.04
C VAL A 51 -4.23 -9.64 -19.49
N LEU A 52 -3.33 -10.63 -19.46
CA LEU A 52 -3.67 -12.01 -19.81
C LEU A 52 -4.76 -12.59 -18.89
N SER A 53 -4.68 -12.29 -17.59
CA SER A 53 -5.66 -12.74 -16.61
C SER A 53 -7.02 -12.08 -16.82
N VAL A 54 -7.06 -10.80 -17.18
CA VAL A 54 -8.31 -10.09 -17.57
C VAL A 54 -8.93 -10.72 -18.80
N ILE A 55 -8.16 -10.93 -19.87
CA ILE A 55 -8.66 -11.57 -21.10
C ILE A 55 -9.26 -12.94 -20.77
N ARG A 56 -8.55 -13.74 -19.96
CA ARG A 56 -9.06 -15.04 -19.56
C ARG A 56 -10.33 -14.96 -18.71
N ALA A 57 -10.43 -14.01 -17.79
CA ALA A 57 -11.62 -13.83 -16.96
C ALA A 57 -12.84 -13.39 -17.80
N LEU A 58 -12.66 -12.45 -18.74
CA LEU A 58 -13.74 -11.92 -19.57
C LEU A 58 -14.25 -12.90 -20.64
N THR A 59 -13.49 -13.96 -20.95
CA THR A 59 -13.93 -15.05 -21.84
C THR A 59 -14.75 -16.12 -21.12
N LEU A 60 -14.89 -16.03 -19.79
CA LEU A 60 -15.71 -16.99 -19.05
C LEU A 60 -17.22 -16.71 -19.24
N PRO A 61 -18.06 -17.76 -19.29
CA PRO A 61 -19.50 -17.59 -19.38
C PRO A 61 -20.02 -16.85 -18.15
N GLY A 62 -20.84 -15.81 -18.34
CA GLY A 62 -21.41 -15.02 -17.25
C GLY A 62 -20.48 -13.96 -16.64
N ALA A 63 -19.21 -13.87 -17.06
CA ALA A 63 -18.26 -12.87 -16.52
C ALA A 63 -18.73 -11.42 -16.70
N TRP A 64 -19.42 -11.14 -17.82
CA TRP A 64 -19.94 -9.81 -18.12
C TRP A 64 -21.03 -9.35 -17.15
N ASN A 65 -21.68 -10.25 -16.41
CA ASN A 65 -22.58 -9.85 -15.31
C ASN A 65 -21.79 -9.18 -14.19
N GLY A 66 -20.57 -9.65 -13.90
CA GLY A 66 -19.67 -9.02 -12.93
C GLY A 66 -19.16 -7.66 -13.41
N VAL A 67 -18.84 -7.54 -14.70
CA VAL A 67 -18.44 -6.25 -15.31
C VAL A 67 -19.60 -5.25 -15.27
N ALA A 68 -20.81 -5.68 -15.63
CA ALA A 68 -22.01 -4.87 -15.55
C ALA A 68 -22.27 -4.43 -14.11
N TYR A 69 -22.13 -5.34 -13.14
CA TYR A 69 -22.27 -5.02 -11.73
C TYR A 69 -21.26 -3.95 -11.29
N LEU A 70 -19.97 -4.11 -11.65
CA LEU A 70 -18.89 -3.19 -11.27
C LEU A 70 -19.12 -1.75 -11.78
N PHE A 71 -19.65 -1.60 -13.01
CA PHE A 71 -19.83 -0.29 -13.64
C PHE A 71 -21.25 0.26 -13.62
N THR A 72 -22.20 -0.43 -12.99
CA THR A 72 -23.56 0.11 -12.84
C THR A 72 -23.60 1.04 -11.62
N PRO A 73 -23.72 2.37 -11.82
CA PRO A 73 -23.70 3.31 -10.71
C PRO A 73 -24.98 3.18 -9.86
N GLN A 74 -24.81 3.05 -8.56
CA GLN A 74 -25.91 3.11 -7.60
C GLN A 74 -25.90 4.49 -6.92
N TRP A 75 -26.55 5.46 -7.55
CA TRP A 75 -26.51 6.88 -7.13
C TRP A 75 -26.94 7.11 -5.69
N SER A 76 -27.87 6.30 -5.17
CA SER A 76 -28.30 6.36 -3.77
C SER A 76 -27.15 6.15 -2.78
N GLN A 77 -26.12 5.38 -3.14
CA GLN A 77 -24.97 5.12 -2.28
C GLN A 77 -24.11 6.37 -2.06
N LEU A 78 -24.15 7.36 -2.96
CA LEU A 78 -23.40 8.61 -2.81
C LEU A 78 -23.87 9.45 -1.61
N SER A 79 -25.09 9.19 -1.12
CA SER A 79 -25.61 9.80 0.12
C SER A 79 -25.00 9.23 1.40
N ASN A 80 -24.30 8.08 1.32
CA ASN A 80 -23.67 7.44 2.46
C ASN A 80 -22.26 8.03 2.70
N PRO A 81 -22.02 8.75 3.80
CA PRO A 81 -20.69 9.32 4.09
C PRO A 81 -19.59 8.27 4.22
N LYS A 82 -19.95 7.06 4.66
CA LYS A 82 -18.99 5.94 4.80
C LYS A 82 -18.33 5.60 3.46
N LEU A 83 -19.07 5.66 2.36
CA LEU A 83 -18.54 5.38 1.01
C LEU A 83 -17.39 6.31 0.66
N TRP A 84 -17.54 7.61 0.95
CA TRP A 84 -16.52 8.62 0.65
C TRP A 84 -15.27 8.44 1.51
N LEU A 85 -15.46 8.13 2.79
CA LEU A 85 -14.35 7.91 3.72
C LEU A 85 -13.55 6.64 3.37
N GLU A 86 -14.24 5.57 2.96
CA GLU A 86 -13.61 4.35 2.43
C GLU A 86 -12.85 4.64 1.13
N ALA A 87 -13.46 5.36 0.17
CA ALA A 87 -12.82 5.71 -1.10
C ALA A 87 -11.57 6.59 -0.92
N LEU A 88 -11.64 7.59 -0.04
CA LEU A 88 -10.52 8.47 0.28
C LEU A 88 -9.38 7.70 0.98
N THR A 89 -9.73 6.82 1.91
CA THR A 89 -8.74 5.97 2.59
C THR A 89 -8.07 5.02 1.61
N GLN A 90 -8.84 4.34 0.77
CA GLN A 90 -8.31 3.45 -0.26
C GLN A 90 -7.32 4.19 -1.16
N ASN A 91 -7.69 5.39 -1.65
CA ASN A 91 -6.81 6.18 -2.51
C ASN A 91 -5.49 6.58 -1.81
N ALA A 92 -5.57 6.98 -0.52
CA ALA A 92 -4.40 7.35 0.26
C ALA A 92 -3.43 6.18 0.46
N TRP A 93 -3.94 4.98 0.79
CA TRP A 93 -3.10 3.80 0.97
C TRP A 93 -2.57 3.24 -0.36
N ASP A 94 -3.40 3.19 -1.40
CA ASP A 94 -3.05 2.69 -2.73
C ASP A 94 -1.92 3.52 -3.37
N THR A 95 -1.92 4.84 -3.14
CA THR A 95 -0.85 5.73 -3.61
C THR A 95 0.34 5.83 -2.64
N GLY A 96 0.28 5.23 -1.44
CA GLY A 96 1.36 5.35 -0.45
C GLY A 96 1.52 6.77 0.12
N ALA A 97 0.43 7.52 0.26
CA ALA A 97 0.44 8.84 0.87
C ALA A 97 0.95 8.78 2.32
N GLY A 98 1.84 9.71 2.70
CA GLY A 98 2.41 9.77 4.04
C GLY A 98 3.58 8.80 4.32
N TRP A 99 3.93 7.91 3.39
CA TRP A 99 5.04 6.97 3.57
C TRP A 99 6.44 7.59 3.33
N GLY A 100 6.54 8.66 2.54
CA GLY A 100 7.83 9.22 2.11
C GLY A 100 8.52 8.45 0.98
N LEU A 101 7.88 7.44 0.39
CA LEU A 101 8.42 6.64 -0.72
C LEU A 101 8.80 7.51 -1.92
N PHE A 102 7.88 8.37 -2.36
CA PHE A 102 8.15 9.26 -3.49
C PHE A 102 9.21 10.32 -3.19
N LEU A 103 9.34 10.76 -1.95
CA LEU A 103 10.41 11.67 -1.56
C LEU A 103 11.79 11.00 -1.73
N THR A 104 11.90 9.73 -1.35
CA THR A 104 13.13 8.94 -1.56
C THR A 104 13.45 8.80 -3.04
N TYR A 105 12.46 8.49 -3.89
CA TYR A 105 12.69 8.36 -5.33
C TYR A 105 12.93 9.70 -6.04
N ALA A 106 12.38 10.79 -5.53
CA ALA A 106 12.65 12.13 -6.03
C ALA A 106 14.13 12.53 -5.87
N ILE A 107 14.88 11.94 -4.94
CA ILE A 107 16.34 12.18 -4.82
C ILE A 107 17.08 11.70 -6.08
N TYR A 108 16.55 10.68 -6.76
CA TYR A 108 17.20 10.08 -7.94
C TYR A 108 16.70 10.65 -9.27
N ILE A 109 15.59 11.41 -9.27
CA ILE A 109 15.04 11.96 -10.49
C ILE A 109 15.89 13.15 -10.98
N ARG A 110 16.16 13.20 -12.29
CA ARG A 110 16.79 14.38 -12.89
C ARG A 110 15.72 15.42 -13.21
N ARG A 111 16.02 16.71 -12.95
CA ARG A 111 15.10 17.84 -13.20
C ARG A 111 14.44 17.81 -14.59
N ARG A 112 15.20 17.43 -15.63
CA ARG A 112 14.73 17.32 -17.03
C ARG A 112 13.52 16.41 -17.26
N TYR A 113 13.22 15.48 -16.35
CA TYR A 113 12.09 14.56 -16.52
C TYR A 113 10.75 15.18 -16.10
N GLY A 114 10.77 16.29 -15.35
CA GLY A 114 9.56 16.89 -14.78
C GLY A 114 8.98 16.04 -13.64
N ILE A 115 8.48 16.66 -12.59
CA ILE A 115 7.88 15.95 -11.45
C ILE A 115 6.35 15.93 -11.57
N VAL A 116 5.75 17.00 -12.11
CA VAL A 116 4.29 17.15 -12.18
C VAL A 116 3.71 16.08 -13.10
N LYS A 117 4.17 16.02 -14.35
CA LYS A 117 3.72 15.01 -15.31
C LYS A 117 3.92 13.58 -14.79
N ASN A 118 5.08 13.28 -14.20
CA ASN A 118 5.37 11.94 -13.70
C ASN A 118 4.46 11.55 -12.52
N ALA A 119 4.14 12.49 -11.62
CA ALA A 119 3.20 12.24 -10.54
C ALA A 119 1.80 11.88 -11.06
N PHE A 120 1.27 12.63 -12.03
CA PHE A 120 -0.03 12.35 -12.65
C PHE A 120 -0.06 11.02 -13.40
N VAL A 121 0.95 10.76 -14.24
CA VAL A 121 1.03 9.51 -15.02
C VAL A 121 1.12 8.29 -14.10
N THR A 122 1.90 8.40 -13.00
CA THR A 122 2.02 7.32 -12.02
C THR A 122 0.70 7.03 -11.34
N ALA A 123 -0.02 8.05 -10.87
CA ALA A 123 -1.31 7.87 -10.21
C ALA A 123 -2.40 7.31 -11.16
N ILE A 124 -2.44 7.79 -12.41
CA ILE A 124 -3.35 7.27 -13.43
C ILE A 124 -3.01 5.81 -13.76
N GLY A 125 -1.74 5.48 -13.95
CA GLY A 125 -1.28 4.12 -14.21
C GLY A 125 -1.66 3.16 -13.08
N ASN A 126 -1.51 3.58 -11.83
CA ASN A 126 -1.94 2.82 -10.66
C ASN A 126 -3.43 2.48 -10.73
N ASN A 127 -4.28 3.50 -10.92
CA ASN A 127 -5.74 3.31 -10.99
C ASN A 127 -6.17 2.43 -12.17
N ILE A 128 -5.51 2.53 -13.33
CA ILE A 128 -5.79 1.66 -14.48
C ILE A 128 -5.52 0.19 -14.11
N VAL A 129 -4.39 -0.10 -13.47
CA VAL A 129 -4.07 -1.46 -13.05
C VAL A 129 -5.06 -1.96 -11.99
N SER A 130 -5.46 -1.11 -11.03
CA SER A 130 -6.50 -1.44 -10.05
C SER A 130 -7.85 -1.78 -10.71
N LEU A 131 -8.25 -1.03 -11.75
CA LEU A 131 -9.46 -1.33 -12.54
C LEU A 131 -9.33 -2.64 -13.32
N LEU A 132 -8.17 -2.91 -13.94
CA LEU A 132 -7.93 -4.18 -14.62
C LEU A 132 -8.01 -5.37 -13.65
N ALA A 133 -7.42 -5.24 -12.45
CA ALA A 133 -7.52 -6.26 -11.42
C ALA A 133 -8.99 -6.46 -10.97
N ALA A 134 -9.76 -5.38 -10.81
CA ALA A 134 -11.18 -5.46 -10.49
C ALA A 134 -11.97 -6.20 -11.57
N LEU A 135 -11.72 -5.94 -12.86
CA LEU A 135 -12.37 -6.68 -13.96
C LEU A 135 -12.08 -8.18 -13.91
N MET A 136 -10.83 -8.54 -13.65
CA MET A 136 -10.44 -9.94 -13.53
C MET A 136 -11.15 -10.63 -12.36
N VAL A 137 -11.17 -9.98 -11.19
CA VAL A 137 -11.81 -10.52 -9.98
C VAL A 137 -13.32 -10.60 -10.15
N PHE A 138 -14.00 -9.50 -10.49
CA PHE A 138 -15.45 -9.49 -10.69
C PHE A 138 -15.88 -10.46 -11.78
N GLY A 139 -15.19 -10.47 -12.93
CA GLY A 139 -15.50 -11.40 -14.02
C GLY A 139 -15.35 -12.87 -13.62
N THR A 140 -14.27 -13.20 -12.90
CA THR A 140 -14.03 -14.57 -12.40
C THR A 140 -15.07 -14.99 -11.37
N VAL A 141 -15.28 -14.18 -10.34
CA VAL A 141 -16.18 -14.53 -9.23
C VAL A 141 -17.62 -14.66 -9.72
N PHE A 142 -18.13 -13.68 -10.49
CA PHE A 142 -19.50 -13.72 -11.02
C PHE A 142 -19.72 -14.86 -12.01
N SER A 143 -18.72 -15.20 -12.81
CA SER A 143 -18.82 -16.34 -13.70
C SER A 143 -18.94 -17.65 -12.91
N ILE A 144 -17.95 -17.95 -12.07
CA ILE A 144 -17.86 -19.26 -11.41
C ILE A 144 -19.01 -19.44 -10.41
N LEU A 145 -19.27 -18.45 -9.56
CA LEU A 145 -20.33 -18.56 -8.55
C LEU A 145 -21.73 -18.40 -9.17
N GLY A 146 -21.88 -17.62 -10.24
CA GLY A 146 -23.14 -17.51 -10.97
C GLY A 146 -23.54 -18.83 -11.64
N MET A 147 -22.57 -19.60 -12.17
CA MET A 147 -22.82 -20.96 -12.67
C MET A 147 -23.26 -21.94 -11.56
N GLU A 148 -22.91 -21.66 -10.30
CA GLU A 148 -23.38 -22.41 -9.14
C GLU A 148 -24.75 -21.95 -8.63
N GLY A 149 -25.42 -21.05 -9.35
CA GLY A 149 -26.76 -20.55 -9.01
C GLY A 149 -26.78 -19.48 -7.93
N LYS A 150 -25.63 -18.93 -7.53
CA LYS A 150 -25.57 -17.84 -6.55
C LYS A 150 -26.09 -16.53 -7.13
N THR A 151 -26.88 -15.81 -6.34
CA THR A 151 -27.34 -14.46 -6.64
C THR A 151 -26.19 -13.44 -6.54
N SER A 152 -26.36 -12.27 -7.16
CA SER A 152 -25.39 -11.17 -7.04
C SER A 152 -25.14 -10.76 -5.58
N GLY A 153 -26.16 -10.84 -4.71
CA GLY A 153 -26.02 -10.55 -3.28
C GLY A 153 -25.05 -11.51 -2.59
N GLU A 154 -25.29 -12.82 -2.75
CA GLU A 154 -24.43 -13.85 -2.17
C GLU A 154 -23.00 -13.82 -2.71
N ILE A 155 -22.84 -13.46 -4.00
CA ILE A 155 -21.53 -13.26 -4.60
C ILE A 155 -20.77 -12.11 -3.91
N LEU A 156 -21.46 -11.00 -3.60
CA LEU A 156 -20.83 -9.87 -2.91
C LEU A 156 -20.48 -10.18 -1.48
N ASP A 157 -21.29 -10.99 -0.78
CA ASP A 157 -20.98 -11.41 0.59
C ASP A 157 -19.66 -12.20 0.61
N VAL A 158 -19.44 -13.06 -0.38
CA VAL A 158 -18.15 -13.74 -0.59
C VAL A 158 -17.01 -12.75 -0.88
N MET A 159 -17.25 -11.75 -1.74
CA MET A 159 -16.22 -10.77 -2.07
C MET A 159 -15.86 -9.83 -0.91
N LYS A 160 -16.80 -9.61 0.01
CA LYS A 160 -16.61 -8.81 1.23
C LYS A 160 -16.01 -9.63 2.38
N GLU A 161 -15.86 -10.94 2.21
CA GLU A 161 -15.25 -11.78 3.22
C GLU A 161 -13.73 -11.52 3.27
N SER A 162 -13.34 -10.58 4.13
CA SER A 162 -11.93 -10.23 4.32
C SER A 162 -11.14 -11.32 5.05
N GLY A 163 -11.78 -12.18 5.85
CA GLY A 163 -11.08 -13.11 6.74
C GLY A 163 -10.09 -12.42 7.69
N PRO A 164 -9.26 -13.18 8.43
CA PRO A 164 -8.19 -12.60 9.24
C PRO A 164 -7.18 -11.85 8.36
N ALA A 165 -6.81 -10.63 8.76
CA ALA A 165 -5.82 -9.78 8.06
C ALA A 165 -6.03 -9.64 6.54
N ALA A 166 -7.28 -9.47 6.09
CA ALA A 166 -7.65 -9.28 4.68
C ALA A 166 -7.23 -10.43 3.72
N THR A 167 -7.07 -11.65 4.24
CA THR A 167 -6.63 -12.83 3.45
C THR A 167 -7.75 -13.55 2.70
N GLY A 168 -9.02 -13.28 3.01
CA GLY A 168 -10.19 -14.05 2.60
C GLY A 168 -10.35 -14.17 1.09
N LEU A 169 -10.65 -13.09 0.38
CA LEU A 169 -10.85 -13.17 -1.07
C LEU A 169 -9.63 -13.77 -1.81
N THR A 170 -8.45 -13.20 -1.58
CA THR A 170 -7.23 -13.52 -2.35
C THR A 170 -6.67 -14.91 -2.06
N PHE A 171 -6.57 -15.32 -0.80
CA PHE A 171 -5.89 -16.56 -0.41
C PHE A 171 -6.83 -17.70 -0.05
N ILE A 172 -8.12 -17.41 0.16
CA ILE A 172 -9.13 -18.46 0.44
C ILE A 172 -10.02 -18.68 -0.77
N TRP A 173 -10.69 -17.64 -1.27
CA TRP A 173 -11.70 -17.79 -2.31
C TRP A 173 -11.12 -17.95 -3.71
N MET A 174 -10.18 -17.09 -4.13
CA MET A 174 -9.62 -17.13 -5.48
C MET A 174 -9.00 -18.50 -5.84
N PRO A 175 -8.22 -19.19 -4.98
CA PRO A 175 -7.75 -20.56 -5.27
C PRO A 175 -8.87 -21.55 -5.57
N GLN A 176 -9.99 -21.46 -4.83
CA GLN A 176 -11.14 -22.35 -5.02
C GLN A 176 -11.87 -22.03 -6.33
N LEU A 177 -12.00 -20.75 -6.67
CA LEU A 177 -12.60 -20.32 -7.93
C LEU A 177 -11.75 -20.76 -9.13
N PHE A 178 -10.42 -20.62 -9.03
CA PHE A 178 -9.51 -21.12 -10.05
C PHE A 178 -9.55 -22.64 -10.19
N ALA A 179 -9.73 -23.40 -9.11
CA ALA A 179 -9.85 -24.85 -9.21
C ALA A 179 -11.07 -25.31 -10.04
N LYS A 180 -12.13 -24.49 -10.06
CA LYS A 180 -13.36 -24.73 -10.84
C LYS A 180 -13.30 -24.14 -12.25
N MET A 181 -12.34 -23.26 -12.51
CA MET A 181 -12.20 -22.57 -13.79
C MET A 181 -11.48 -23.48 -14.82
N PRO A 182 -11.94 -23.53 -16.09
CA PRO A 182 -11.17 -24.17 -17.16
C PRO A 182 -9.81 -23.47 -17.34
N MET A 183 -8.73 -24.24 -17.42
CA MET A 183 -7.35 -23.73 -17.38
C MET A 183 -6.99 -22.94 -16.10
N GLY A 184 -7.79 -23.07 -15.04
CA GLY A 184 -7.64 -22.23 -13.85
C GLY A 184 -6.35 -22.44 -13.08
N LYS A 185 -5.70 -23.60 -13.17
CA LYS A 185 -4.35 -23.81 -12.63
C LYS A 185 -3.33 -22.83 -13.24
N MET A 186 -3.38 -22.60 -14.55
CA MET A 186 -2.48 -21.65 -15.23
C MET A 186 -2.77 -20.22 -14.77
N VAL A 187 -4.06 -19.86 -14.67
CA VAL A 187 -4.49 -18.53 -14.20
C VAL A 187 -4.08 -18.32 -12.74
N ALA A 188 -4.21 -19.34 -11.88
CA ALA A 188 -3.79 -19.27 -10.49
C ALA A 188 -2.28 -19.00 -10.36
N ILE A 189 -1.45 -19.70 -11.15
CA ILE A 189 0.00 -19.48 -11.17
C ILE A 189 0.31 -18.03 -11.58
N LEU A 190 -0.30 -17.54 -12.66
CA LEU A 190 -0.11 -16.17 -13.12
C LEU A 190 -0.59 -15.15 -12.08
N PHE A 191 -1.76 -15.37 -11.48
CA PHE A 191 -2.33 -14.49 -10.46
C PHE A 191 -1.42 -14.35 -9.24
N PHE A 192 -0.99 -15.46 -8.64
CA PHE A 192 -0.13 -15.41 -7.44
C PHE A 192 1.29 -14.94 -7.77
N LEU A 193 1.80 -15.20 -8.98
CA LEU A 193 3.05 -14.63 -9.45
C LEU A 193 2.94 -13.10 -9.61
N GLY A 194 1.85 -12.63 -10.23
CA GLY A 194 1.54 -11.21 -10.35
C GLY A 194 1.39 -10.52 -9.00
N LEU A 195 0.64 -11.13 -8.08
CA LEU A 195 0.50 -10.64 -6.70
C LEU A 195 1.86 -10.54 -6.00
N SER A 196 2.72 -11.53 -6.18
CA SER A 196 4.09 -11.54 -5.63
C SER A 196 4.93 -10.41 -6.23
N PHE A 197 4.85 -10.17 -7.53
CA PHE A 197 5.56 -9.06 -8.18
C PHE A 197 5.05 -7.71 -7.69
N ALA A 198 3.73 -7.52 -7.61
CA ALA A 198 3.14 -6.30 -7.09
C ALA A 198 3.65 -6.01 -5.67
N GLY A 199 3.51 -6.96 -4.73
CA GLY A 199 4.00 -6.81 -3.37
C GLY A 199 5.51 -6.61 -3.28
N PHE A 200 6.30 -7.34 -4.08
CA PHE A 200 7.76 -7.22 -4.08
C PHE A 200 8.25 -5.86 -4.59
N SER A 201 7.61 -5.29 -5.61
CA SER A 201 7.96 -3.95 -6.11
C SER A 201 7.72 -2.85 -5.07
N SER A 202 6.66 -2.96 -4.28
CA SER A 202 6.41 -2.08 -3.13
C SER A 202 7.45 -2.29 -2.03
N LEU A 203 7.80 -3.53 -1.70
CA LEU A 203 8.83 -3.86 -0.71
C LEU A 203 10.19 -3.25 -1.07
N ILE A 204 10.62 -3.33 -2.34
CA ILE A 204 11.86 -2.69 -2.82
C ILE A 204 11.87 -1.20 -2.45
N SER A 205 10.76 -0.51 -2.70
CA SER A 205 10.63 0.93 -2.42
C SER A 205 10.71 1.24 -0.93
N MET A 206 10.06 0.44 -0.09
CA MET A 206 10.08 0.57 1.38
C MET A 206 11.47 0.29 1.97
N MET A 207 12.17 -0.71 1.42
CA MET A 207 13.55 -1.02 1.83
C MET A 207 14.53 0.08 1.42
N GLU A 208 14.38 0.65 0.21
CA GLU A 208 15.24 1.77 -0.22
C GLU A 208 14.98 3.02 0.63
N LEU A 209 13.72 3.36 0.94
CA LEU A 209 13.37 4.45 1.86
C LEU A 209 14.08 4.30 3.21
N SER A 210 13.92 3.14 3.85
CA SER A 210 14.52 2.89 5.17
C SER A 210 16.04 2.90 5.11
N SER A 211 16.61 2.30 4.06
CA SER A 211 18.06 2.29 3.86
C SER A 211 18.61 3.68 3.58
N ARG A 212 17.86 4.51 2.85
CA ARG A 212 18.26 5.87 2.51
C ARG A 212 18.34 6.76 3.74
N ASN A 213 17.36 6.68 4.65
CA ASN A 213 17.41 7.40 5.92
C ASN A 213 18.67 7.08 6.72
N LEU A 214 19.06 5.81 6.82
CA LEU A 214 20.29 5.41 7.51
C LEU A 214 21.56 5.90 6.79
N ILE A 215 21.55 5.93 5.45
CA ILE A 215 22.67 6.49 4.66
C ILE A 215 22.81 7.98 4.93
N ASP A 216 21.71 8.72 4.99
CA ASP A 216 21.71 10.16 5.29
C ASP A 216 22.19 10.44 6.73
N PHE A 217 22.07 9.48 7.65
CA PHE A 217 22.73 9.52 8.97
C PHE A 217 24.22 9.13 8.96
N GLY A 218 24.80 8.87 7.78
CA GLY A 218 26.23 8.60 7.59
C GLY A 218 26.61 7.12 7.51
N LEU A 219 25.67 6.18 7.47
CA LEU A 219 26.00 4.76 7.28
C LEU A 219 26.38 4.48 5.82
N LYS A 220 27.35 3.58 5.63
CA LYS A 220 27.65 3.05 4.29
C LYS A 220 26.45 2.27 3.77
N ARG A 221 26.08 2.46 2.49
CA ARG A 221 24.91 1.82 1.85
C ARG A 221 24.77 0.32 2.14
N LYS A 222 25.85 -0.46 1.97
CA LYS A 222 25.80 -1.92 2.19
C LYS A 222 25.45 -2.27 3.64
N THR A 223 25.98 -1.52 4.59
CA THR A 223 25.68 -1.67 6.03
C THR A 223 24.25 -1.26 6.32
N ALA A 224 23.79 -0.12 5.78
CA ALA A 224 22.41 0.33 5.92
C ALA A 224 21.40 -0.72 5.40
N ILE A 225 21.63 -1.26 4.20
CA ILE A 225 20.78 -2.31 3.60
C ILE A 225 20.78 -3.57 4.47
N ALA A 226 21.94 -4.03 4.94
CA ALA A 226 22.03 -5.21 5.80
C ALA A 226 21.32 -5.00 7.14
N CYS A 227 21.44 -3.82 7.75
CA CYS A 227 20.73 -3.46 8.97
C CYS A 227 19.22 -3.46 8.75
N VAL A 228 18.71 -2.78 7.70
CA VAL A 228 17.28 -2.76 7.38
C VAL A 228 16.77 -4.17 7.11
N ALA A 229 17.47 -4.96 6.30
CA ALA A 229 17.06 -6.33 6.00
C ALA A 229 17.01 -7.22 7.25
N GLY A 230 18.05 -7.16 8.08
CA GLY A 230 18.15 -7.95 9.31
C GLY A 230 17.12 -7.55 10.36
N VAL A 231 16.98 -6.24 10.64
CA VAL A 231 16.01 -5.72 11.61
C VAL A 231 14.58 -6.00 11.15
N SER A 232 14.24 -5.73 9.89
CA SER A 232 12.89 -6.02 9.38
C SER A 232 12.58 -7.51 9.32
N TYR A 233 13.57 -8.37 9.09
CA TYR A 233 13.39 -9.82 9.23
C TYR A 233 13.04 -10.18 10.68
N ILE A 234 13.90 -9.82 11.63
CA ILE A 234 13.75 -10.16 13.05
C ILE A 234 12.44 -9.59 13.63
N MET A 235 12.19 -8.30 13.41
CA MET A 235 10.99 -7.61 13.91
C MET A 235 9.71 -8.08 13.21
N GLY A 236 9.82 -8.64 12.00
CA GLY A 236 8.69 -9.20 11.26
C GLY A 236 8.35 -10.65 11.62
N ILE A 237 9.20 -11.37 12.36
CA ILE A 237 8.94 -12.76 12.80
C ILE A 237 7.60 -12.89 13.52
N PRO A 238 7.26 -12.04 14.51
CA PRO A 238 5.99 -12.14 15.22
C PRO A 238 4.78 -12.04 14.28
N SER A 239 4.79 -11.08 13.35
CA SER A 239 3.72 -10.90 12.35
C SER A 239 3.65 -12.05 11.35
N ALA A 240 4.79 -12.62 10.94
CA ALA A 240 4.80 -13.80 10.06
C ALA A 240 4.21 -15.05 10.74
N ARG A 241 4.20 -15.11 12.08
CA ARG A 241 3.69 -16.26 12.85
C ARG A 241 2.26 -16.07 13.34
N ASN A 242 1.87 -14.85 13.69
CA ASN A 242 0.57 -14.55 14.26
C ASN A 242 -0.17 -13.51 13.41
N LEU A 243 -1.28 -13.93 12.79
CA LEU A 243 -2.10 -13.07 11.94
C LEU A 243 -2.83 -11.97 12.72
N ASP A 244 -3.11 -12.16 14.01
CA ASP A 244 -3.70 -11.11 14.85
C ASP A 244 -2.70 -9.98 15.07
N LEU A 245 -1.43 -10.34 15.28
CA LEU A 245 -0.36 -9.36 15.41
C LEU A 245 -0.05 -8.70 14.06
N PHE A 246 -0.03 -9.46 12.96
CA PHE A 246 0.11 -8.89 11.62
C PHE A 246 -1.02 -7.90 11.31
N GLY A 247 -2.27 -8.27 11.62
CA GLY A 247 -3.43 -7.40 11.47
C GLY A 247 -3.38 -6.16 12.36
N ASN A 248 -2.91 -6.29 13.61
CA ASN A 248 -2.67 -5.15 14.49
C ASN A 248 -1.63 -4.19 13.90
N GLN A 249 -0.49 -4.70 13.42
CA GLN A 249 0.56 -3.85 12.85
C GLN A 249 0.09 -3.15 11.56
N ASP A 250 -0.63 -3.85 10.69
CA ASP A 250 -1.25 -3.26 9.49
C ASP A 250 -2.23 -2.13 9.86
N PHE A 251 -3.10 -2.37 10.84
CA PHE A 251 -4.07 -1.38 11.32
C PHE A 251 -3.40 -0.16 11.97
N VAL A 252 -2.54 -0.38 12.97
CA VAL A 252 -1.89 0.67 13.75
C VAL A 252 -1.04 1.57 12.85
N TRP A 253 -0.22 0.99 11.97
CA TRP A 253 0.65 1.77 11.11
C TRP A 253 -0.08 2.32 9.89
N GLY A 254 -1.10 1.62 9.37
CA GLY A 254 -1.98 2.12 8.31
C GLY A 254 -2.68 3.42 8.70
N VAL A 255 -3.16 3.51 9.95
CA VAL A 255 -3.76 4.74 10.49
C VAL A 255 -2.68 5.80 10.82
N ALA A 256 -1.47 5.39 11.24
CA ALA A 256 -0.36 6.32 11.49
C ALA A 256 0.06 7.12 10.24
N LEU A 257 -0.12 6.56 9.04
CA LEU A 257 0.19 7.24 7.78
C LEU A 257 -0.57 8.55 7.61
N MET A 258 -1.78 8.65 8.17
CA MET A 258 -2.58 9.87 8.11
C MET A 258 -1.91 11.00 8.92
N ILE A 259 -1.36 10.66 10.09
CA ILE A 259 -0.58 11.57 10.93
C ILE A 259 0.67 12.02 10.18
N SER A 260 1.40 11.07 9.59
CA SER A 260 2.61 11.36 8.79
C SER A 260 2.29 12.30 7.61
N GLY A 261 1.19 12.05 6.88
CA GLY A 261 0.73 12.90 5.79
C GLY A 261 0.41 14.33 6.25
N VAL A 262 -0.23 14.49 7.41
CA VAL A 262 -0.48 15.81 8.00
C VAL A 262 0.84 16.50 8.39
N PHE A 263 1.80 15.78 8.97
CA PHE A 263 3.11 16.35 9.28
C PHE A 263 3.87 16.80 8.04
N VAL A 264 3.81 16.06 6.94
CA VAL A 264 4.38 16.49 5.65
C VAL A 264 3.69 17.78 5.18
N ALA A 265 2.36 17.86 5.25
CA ALA A 265 1.64 19.08 4.88
C ALA A 265 2.06 20.28 5.76
N VAL A 266 2.21 20.08 7.07
CA VAL A 266 2.70 21.12 8.00
C VAL A 266 4.12 21.55 7.67
N ALA A 267 5.02 20.62 7.36
CA ALA A 267 6.39 20.93 6.94
C ALA A 267 6.41 21.78 5.66
N VAL A 268 5.59 21.42 4.68
CA VAL A 268 5.45 22.19 3.42
C VAL A 268 4.86 23.58 3.69
N MET A 269 3.87 23.70 4.57
CA MET A 269 3.31 25.00 4.97
C MET A 269 4.35 25.89 5.66
N ARG A 270 5.23 25.31 6.50
CA ARG A 270 6.31 26.03 7.18
C ARG A 270 7.42 26.48 6.23
N TYR A 271 7.77 25.67 5.24
CA TYR A 271 8.71 26.07 4.18
C TYR A 271 8.11 27.15 3.27
N GLY A 272 6.80 27.10 3.05
CA GLY A 272 6.06 28.00 2.18
C GLY A 272 5.60 27.28 0.93
N VAL A 273 4.30 26.97 0.84
CA VAL A 273 3.72 26.13 -0.22
C VAL A 273 3.99 26.68 -1.62
N THR A 274 3.81 28.00 -1.80
CA THR A 274 4.06 28.68 -3.07
C THR A 274 5.55 28.65 -3.43
N ALA A 275 6.43 28.81 -2.44
CA ALA A 275 7.87 28.71 -2.63
C ALA A 275 8.26 27.28 -3.05
N LEU A 276 7.69 26.24 -2.43
CA LEU A 276 7.94 24.85 -2.83
C LEU A 276 7.50 24.61 -4.28
N ARG A 277 6.29 25.06 -4.64
CA ARG A 277 5.76 24.91 -5.99
C ARG A 277 6.65 25.58 -7.04
N GLU A 278 7.03 26.83 -6.84
CA GLU A 278 7.74 27.63 -7.84
C GLU A 278 9.25 27.33 -7.87
N LYS A 279 9.88 27.13 -6.70
CA LYS A 279 11.33 26.99 -6.58
C LYS A 279 11.83 25.56 -6.63
N GLU A 280 10.99 24.57 -6.29
CA GLU A 280 11.43 23.17 -6.21
C GLU A 280 10.70 22.28 -7.21
N VAL A 281 9.38 22.49 -7.42
CA VAL A 281 8.57 21.63 -8.30
C VAL A 281 8.64 22.09 -9.77
N LEU A 282 8.35 23.36 -10.05
CA LEU A 282 8.30 23.93 -11.41
C LEU A 282 9.68 24.35 -11.92
N GLN A 283 10.67 23.47 -11.77
CA GLN A 283 12.05 23.72 -12.19
C GLN A 283 12.34 23.28 -13.63
N ASN A 284 11.39 22.62 -14.29
CA ASN A 284 11.52 22.16 -15.67
C ASN A 284 10.49 22.87 -16.55
N GLU A 285 10.98 23.69 -17.47
CA GLU A 285 10.16 24.47 -18.41
C GLU A 285 9.30 23.60 -19.35
N ASN A 286 9.68 22.33 -19.57
CA ASN A 286 8.94 21.39 -20.40
C ASN A 286 7.97 20.48 -19.61
N ASP A 287 7.83 20.69 -18.29
CA ASP A 287 6.88 19.95 -17.47
C ASP A 287 5.47 20.53 -17.60
N TRP A 288 4.48 19.83 -17.03
CA TRP A 288 3.13 20.38 -16.91
C TRP A 288 3.07 21.48 -15.86
N ASP A 289 2.31 22.53 -16.16
CA ASP A 289 2.05 23.60 -15.20
C ASP A 289 1.25 23.08 -13.99
N LEU A 290 1.61 23.59 -12.81
CA LEU A 290 0.91 23.30 -11.56
C LEU A 290 0.20 24.56 -11.07
N SER A 291 -1.12 24.54 -11.14
CA SER A 291 -1.94 25.71 -10.79
C SER A 291 -1.86 26.05 -9.30
N THR A 292 -2.23 27.29 -8.96
CA THR A 292 -2.30 27.77 -7.57
C THR A 292 -3.38 27.04 -6.76
N TRP A 293 -4.24 26.26 -7.41
CA TRP A 293 -5.16 25.36 -6.72
C TRP A 293 -4.40 24.33 -5.88
N TRP A 294 -3.23 23.87 -6.36
CA TRP A 294 -2.39 22.95 -5.59
C TRP A 294 -2.00 23.52 -4.22
N ASP A 295 -1.68 24.83 -4.16
CA ASP A 295 -1.37 25.50 -2.90
C ASP A 295 -2.53 25.41 -1.90
N LYS A 296 -3.77 25.61 -2.38
CA LYS A 296 -4.98 25.50 -1.54
C LYS A 296 -5.21 24.06 -1.09
N ASN A 297 -4.92 23.08 -1.94
CA ASN A 297 -5.04 21.66 -1.57
C ASN A 297 -4.10 21.31 -0.44
N ILE A 298 -2.82 21.69 -0.53
CA ILE A 298 -1.84 21.40 0.51
C ILE A 298 -2.15 22.16 1.81
N LYS A 299 -2.60 23.42 1.73
CA LYS A 299 -2.88 24.24 2.92
C LYS A 299 -4.15 23.81 3.66
N PHE A 300 -5.18 23.41 2.94
CA PHE A 300 -6.52 23.20 3.52
C PHE A 300 -7.03 21.78 3.33
N VAL A 301 -7.09 21.31 2.08
CA VAL A 301 -7.74 20.02 1.76
C VAL A 301 -7.00 18.85 2.41
N VAL A 302 -5.68 18.74 2.24
CA VAL A 302 -4.88 17.62 2.77
C VAL A 302 -4.93 17.56 4.31
N PRO A 303 -4.69 18.66 5.06
CA PRO A 303 -4.81 18.63 6.52
C PRO A 303 -6.23 18.27 7.00
N ILE A 304 -7.28 18.86 6.39
CA ILE A 304 -8.67 18.59 6.78
C ILE A 304 -9.01 17.13 6.53
N LEU A 305 -8.65 16.57 5.37
CA LEU A 305 -8.87 15.16 5.05
C LEU A 305 -8.10 14.25 6.00
N GLY A 306 -6.82 14.53 6.25
CA GLY A 306 -6.00 13.75 7.17
C GLY A 306 -6.59 13.70 8.58
N VAL A 307 -7.02 14.84 9.13
CA VAL A 307 -7.68 14.90 10.45
C VAL A 307 -9.03 14.21 10.44
N THR A 308 -9.85 14.44 9.41
CA THR A 308 -11.20 13.83 9.29
C THR A 308 -11.12 12.30 9.26
N LEU A 309 -10.22 11.77 8.43
CA LEU A 309 -10.04 10.34 8.28
C LEU A 309 -9.41 9.71 9.53
N LEU A 310 -8.48 10.41 10.19
CA LEU A 310 -7.93 9.96 11.47
C LEU A 310 -9.03 9.85 12.54
N ILE A 311 -9.87 10.87 12.70
CA ILE A 311 -11.00 10.84 13.63
C ILE A 311 -11.95 9.71 13.27
N TRP A 312 -12.24 9.52 11.99
CA TRP A 312 -13.13 8.47 11.53
C TRP A 312 -12.60 7.06 11.84
N TRP A 313 -11.32 6.79 11.56
CA TRP A 313 -10.70 5.48 11.86
C TRP A 313 -10.61 5.21 13.36
N LEU A 314 -10.30 6.22 14.18
CA LEU A 314 -10.32 6.08 15.64
C LEU A 314 -11.74 5.87 16.17
N SER A 315 -12.75 6.49 15.54
CA SER A 315 -14.16 6.24 15.87
C SER A 315 -14.56 4.81 15.52
N LEU A 316 -14.20 4.30 14.32
CA LEU A 316 -14.46 2.91 13.95
C LEU A 316 -13.75 1.92 14.86
N SER A 317 -12.50 2.21 15.24
CA SER A 317 -11.76 1.45 16.25
C SER A 317 -12.57 1.33 17.55
N ALA A 318 -13.05 2.46 18.07
CA ALA A 318 -13.76 2.51 19.35
C ALA A 318 -15.23 2.05 19.31
N THR A 319 -15.87 1.99 18.14
CA THR A 319 -17.32 1.73 18.04
C THR A 319 -17.67 0.45 17.28
N VAL A 320 -16.76 -0.06 16.45
CA VAL A 320 -17.00 -1.20 15.56
C VAL A 320 -15.98 -2.31 15.79
N TYR A 321 -14.68 -1.99 15.78
CA TYR A 321 -13.65 -3.02 15.82
C TYR A 321 -13.33 -3.52 17.24
N ALA A 322 -13.35 -2.61 18.23
CA ALA A 322 -13.03 -2.91 19.62
C ALA A 322 -13.95 -2.12 20.59
N PRO A 323 -15.29 -2.26 20.51
CA PRO A 323 -16.21 -1.43 21.28
C PRO A 323 -16.13 -1.63 22.79
N ASP A 324 -15.91 -2.86 23.24
CA ASP A 324 -15.88 -3.21 24.66
C ASP A 324 -14.50 -3.01 25.31
N ASP A 325 -13.47 -2.86 24.49
CA ASP A 325 -12.05 -2.88 24.88
C ASP A 325 -11.20 -1.83 24.15
N TRP A 326 -11.82 -0.75 23.66
CA TRP A 326 -11.14 0.35 22.94
C TRP A 326 -9.99 0.99 23.74
N TYR A 327 -10.04 0.90 25.08
CA TYR A 327 -9.05 1.40 26.03
C TYR A 327 -7.95 0.39 26.37
N ASN A 328 -8.05 -0.87 25.93
CA ASN A 328 -7.08 -1.92 26.24
C ASN A 328 -5.94 -1.93 25.21
N PRO A 329 -4.68 -1.60 25.60
CA PRO A 329 -3.55 -1.55 24.65
C PRO A 329 -3.19 -2.90 24.02
N MET A 330 -3.64 -4.01 24.60
CA MET A 330 -3.37 -5.36 24.10
C MET A 330 -4.44 -5.84 23.11
N SER A 331 -5.54 -5.10 22.97
CA SER A 331 -6.57 -5.44 21.99
C SER A 331 -6.11 -5.02 20.58
N PRO A 332 -6.07 -5.95 19.59
CA PRO A 332 -5.46 -5.73 18.27
C PRO A 332 -5.97 -4.54 17.47
N TYR A 333 -7.23 -4.13 17.67
CA TYR A 333 -7.86 -3.07 16.87
C TYR A 333 -8.38 -1.90 17.70
N SER A 334 -7.93 -1.79 18.96
CA SER A 334 -8.34 -0.73 19.88
C SER A 334 -7.69 0.63 19.61
N VAL A 335 -8.29 1.70 20.12
CA VAL A 335 -7.70 3.03 20.05
C VAL A 335 -6.42 3.08 20.89
N MET A 336 -6.41 2.40 22.04
CA MET A 336 -5.28 2.41 22.94
C MET A 336 -4.04 1.73 22.34
N THR A 337 -4.19 0.63 21.58
CA THR A 337 -3.03 0.02 20.90
C THR A 337 -2.37 1.02 19.94
N CYS A 338 -3.15 1.82 19.23
CA CYS A 338 -2.64 2.86 18.35
C CYS A 338 -1.83 3.90 19.14
N PHE A 339 -2.43 4.50 20.17
CA PHE A 339 -1.78 5.56 20.94
C PHE A 339 -0.53 5.10 21.68
N VAL A 340 -0.51 3.90 22.24
CA VAL A 340 0.67 3.36 22.93
C VAL A 340 1.82 3.14 21.94
N GLN A 341 1.56 2.49 20.81
CA GLN A 341 2.61 2.20 19.82
C GLN A 341 3.13 3.48 19.15
N TRP A 342 2.25 4.41 18.78
CA TRP A 342 2.65 5.70 18.21
C TRP A 342 3.41 6.54 19.23
N GLY A 343 2.92 6.60 20.47
CA GLY A 343 3.58 7.34 21.55
C GLY A 343 4.98 6.82 21.83
N ALA A 344 5.17 5.50 21.84
CA ALA A 344 6.49 4.89 21.99
C ALA A 344 7.45 5.31 20.87
N VAL A 345 7.01 5.24 19.61
CA VAL A 345 7.86 5.65 18.47
C VAL A 345 8.13 7.15 18.44
N LEU A 346 7.12 7.98 18.73
CA LEU A 346 7.29 9.44 18.81
C LEU A 346 8.25 9.83 19.94
N ALA A 347 8.21 9.15 21.08
CA ALA A 347 9.15 9.38 22.18
C ALA A 347 10.59 9.04 21.77
N VAL A 348 10.79 7.92 21.05
CA VAL A 348 12.11 7.54 20.50
C VAL A 348 12.59 8.57 19.47
N LEU A 349 11.73 8.99 18.54
CA LEU A 349 12.08 10.01 17.54
C LEU A 349 12.42 11.35 18.18
N TRP A 350 11.67 11.75 19.21
CA TRP A 350 11.94 12.97 19.97
C TRP A 350 13.28 12.90 20.70
N TRP A 351 13.57 11.77 21.36
CA TRP A 351 14.85 11.53 22.04
C TRP A 351 16.04 11.55 21.07
N LEU A 352 15.88 11.00 19.86
CA LEU A 352 16.91 10.98 18.83
C LEU A 352 16.99 12.26 18.00
N ASN A 353 16.10 13.25 18.21
CA ASN A 353 15.92 14.36 17.28
C ASN A 353 17.18 15.23 17.12
N SER A 354 17.85 15.61 18.21
CA SER A 354 19.08 16.40 18.13
C SER A 354 20.18 15.65 17.39
N TRP A 355 20.38 14.38 17.75
CA TRP A 355 21.36 13.52 17.09
C TRP A 355 21.08 13.36 15.58
N MET A 356 19.82 13.16 15.18
CA MET A 356 19.44 13.05 13.77
C MET A 356 19.67 14.37 13.02
N ALA A 357 19.29 15.50 13.62
CA ALA A 357 19.46 16.82 13.02
C ALA A 357 20.94 17.16 12.79
N ASP A 358 21.79 16.94 13.80
CA ASP A 358 23.23 17.18 13.71
C ASP A 358 23.88 16.33 12.60
N ARG A 359 23.46 15.06 12.49
CA ARG A 359 23.96 14.16 11.45
C ARG A 359 23.59 14.61 10.05
N ILE A 360 22.34 15.03 9.84
CA ILE A 360 21.89 15.52 8.53
C ILE A 360 22.64 16.81 8.16
N GLN A 361 22.77 17.77 9.09
CA GLN A 361 23.47 19.03 8.83
C GLN A 361 24.94 18.82 8.47
N SER A 362 25.62 17.91 9.18
CA SER A 362 27.03 17.58 8.92
C SER A 362 27.31 16.94 7.55
N GLN A 363 26.28 16.51 6.81
CA GLN A 363 26.40 15.97 5.46
C GLN A 363 26.10 17.02 4.38
N THR A 364 25.44 18.13 4.74
CA THR A 364 25.10 19.23 3.83
C THR A 364 26.13 20.35 3.81
N ASP A 365 26.92 20.47 4.89
CA ASP A 365 28.12 21.31 4.98
C ASP A 365 29.36 20.55 4.48
#